data_AF-A0A954L677-F1
#
_entry.id   AF-A0A954L677-F1
#
_cell.length_a   1.000
_cell.length_b   1.000
_cell.length_c   1.000
_cell.angle_alpha   90.00
_cell.angle_beta   90.00
_cell.angle_gamma   90.00
#
_symmetry.space_group_name_H-M   'P 1'
#
loop_
_entity.id
_entity.type
_entity.pdbx_description
1 polymer ?
#
loop_
_entity_poly.entity_id
_entity_poly.type
_entity_poly.pdbx_seq_one_letter_code
_entity_poly.pdbx_strand_id
1 'polypeptide(L)'
;SRYLNLGYPIRSMRTPQYLYVRNFRPERWPAGAPQKFDGDKPGPEYGGYHDIDACPTLDHLIELRDDPTYGKYLHWAVDHRPAVEIFDVTKDRDCLQNLAGRPEFARVEAELTAKFDESLRTADDPRVVARDGGDVFETYRRFSGERRFPEADWAAESRQQRESAGWIRLFDGETLDGWKVAGPKDSFAVINGAIQAAVPPTDSSRNMAHLYYVGPDEAPGTADDDFRDFELQIECMSTPGSNGGVYFHTSWQEQDFPNDGHEMQVNTSHQNKTRTGSLFGVVDLHESAVPDNVFFTEHLTVRGKHVTIAVEGQTVVDYTEPEGYSHPRYAGRNVDHGTFALQAHDPQSVTYYREIWLRRISDER
;
A
#
# COMPACT_ATOMS: atom_id res chain seq x y z
N SER A 1 13.88 8.96 -2.14
CA SER A 1 14.72 7.82 -2.57
C SER A 1 14.90 6.83 -1.43
N ARG A 2 14.06 5.81 -1.29
CA ARG A 2 14.03 4.91 -0.12
C ARG A 2 13.28 3.61 -0.45
N TYR A 3 13.17 2.67 0.48
CA TYR A 3 12.43 1.41 0.31
C TYR A 3 11.05 1.66 -0.34
N LEU A 4 10.73 0.85 -1.37
CA LEU A 4 9.53 0.97 -2.24
C LEU A 4 9.32 2.37 -2.83
N ASN A 5 10.38 3.16 -3.00
CA ASN A 5 10.34 4.52 -3.52
C ASN A 5 9.40 5.49 -2.78
N LEU A 6 9.03 5.15 -1.54
CA LEU A 6 8.06 5.87 -0.73
C LEU A 6 8.47 7.33 -0.48
N GLY A 7 7.48 8.19 -0.31
CA GLY A 7 7.65 9.59 0.05
C GLY A 7 8.20 9.80 1.47
N TYR A 8 8.64 11.02 1.74
CA TYR A 8 8.92 11.51 3.10
C TYR A 8 7.96 12.67 3.41
N PRO A 9 6.72 12.35 3.80
CA PRO A 9 5.67 13.36 3.93
C PRO A 9 5.92 14.24 5.16
N ILE A 10 6.36 15.47 4.90
CA ILE A 10 6.50 16.53 5.90
C ILE A 10 5.65 17.74 5.55
N ARG A 11 5.23 18.45 6.59
CA ARG A 11 4.56 19.75 6.51
C ARG A 11 5.13 20.66 7.58
N SER A 12 5.16 21.96 7.34
CA SER A 12 5.66 22.92 8.31
C SER A 12 4.80 24.17 8.38
N MET A 13 4.78 24.79 9.55
CA MET A 13 4.13 26.07 9.81
C MET A 13 5.14 27.00 10.45
N ARG A 14 5.24 28.21 9.90
CA ARG A 14 6.13 29.25 10.38
C ARG A 14 5.31 30.36 11.04
N THR A 15 5.69 30.71 12.24
CA THR A 15 5.21 31.89 12.97
C THR A 15 6.35 32.91 13.08
N PRO A 16 6.11 34.13 13.62
CA PRO A 16 7.20 35.07 13.86
C PRO A 16 8.31 34.53 14.78
N GLN A 17 7.97 33.63 15.72
CA GLN A 17 8.93 33.09 16.68
C GLN A 17 9.34 31.64 16.42
N TYR A 18 8.43 30.80 15.95
CA TYR A 18 8.63 29.35 15.84
C TYR A 18 8.52 28.82 14.42
N LEU A 19 9.38 27.86 14.07
CA LEU A 19 9.16 26.89 13.01
C LEU A 19 8.65 25.60 13.65
N TYR A 20 7.45 25.17 13.25
CA TYR A 20 6.86 23.88 13.60
C TYR A 20 6.93 22.96 12.39
N VAL A 21 7.42 21.73 12.57
CA VAL A 21 7.49 20.70 11.51
C VAL A 21 6.76 19.45 12.00
N ARG A 22 5.89 18.91 11.15
CA ARG A 22 5.25 17.61 11.33
C ARG A 22 5.81 16.64 10.30
N ASN A 23 6.36 15.53 10.78
CA ASN A 23 6.72 14.38 9.98
C ASN A 23 5.68 13.28 10.18
N PHE A 24 5.01 12.87 9.10
CA PHE A 24 3.94 11.87 9.13
C PHE A 24 4.46 10.42 9.04
N ARG A 25 5.77 10.24 8.78
CA ARG A 25 6.44 8.94 8.62
C ARG A 25 7.86 8.98 9.22
N PRO A 26 8.01 9.13 10.55
CA PRO A 26 9.30 9.21 11.25
C PRO A 26 10.23 8.02 11.02
N GLU A 27 9.67 6.85 10.74
CA GLU A 27 10.36 5.61 10.40
C GLU A 27 11.03 5.63 9.01
N ARG A 28 10.77 6.65 8.18
CA ARG A 28 11.37 6.79 6.84
C ARG A 28 12.59 7.71 6.87
N TRP A 29 13.59 7.41 6.04
CA TRP A 29 14.80 8.23 5.95
C TRP A 29 14.55 9.58 5.26
N PRO A 30 14.89 10.73 5.88
CA PRO A 30 14.61 12.06 5.33
C PRO A 30 15.37 12.35 4.04
N ALA A 31 16.67 12.04 4.01
CA ALA A 31 17.57 12.31 2.89
C ALA A 31 17.66 11.15 1.87
N GLY A 32 16.77 10.17 2.02
CA GLY A 32 16.83 8.89 1.33
C GLY A 32 17.55 7.82 2.14
N ALA A 33 17.34 6.54 1.81
CA ALA A 33 17.90 5.44 2.59
C ALA A 33 19.44 5.41 2.46
N PRO A 34 20.20 5.05 3.51
CA PRO A 34 21.66 5.14 3.55
C PRO A 34 22.34 4.23 2.54
N GLN A 35 21.66 3.19 2.08
CA GLN A 35 22.20 2.19 1.16
C GLN A 35 21.20 1.95 0.04
N LYS A 36 21.69 1.87 -1.19
CA LYS A 36 20.92 1.43 -2.36
C LYS A 36 21.52 0.15 -2.93
N PHE A 37 20.79 -0.55 -3.78
CA PHE A 37 21.36 -1.64 -4.56
C PHE A 37 22.32 -1.13 -5.66
N ASP A 38 23.34 -1.94 -5.95
CA ASP A 38 24.22 -1.88 -7.12
C ASP A 38 24.14 -3.23 -7.84
N GLY A 39 23.38 -3.28 -8.94
CA GLY A 39 22.87 -4.54 -9.47
C GLY A 39 21.96 -5.23 -8.46
N ASP A 40 22.34 -6.45 -8.06
CA ASP A 40 21.58 -7.30 -7.12
C ASP A 40 22.20 -7.34 -5.71
N LYS A 41 23.24 -6.55 -5.45
CA LYS A 41 23.90 -6.48 -4.14
C LYS A 41 23.72 -5.10 -3.51
N PRO A 42 23.58 -5.01 -2.18
CA PRO A 42 23.65 -3.72 -1.52
C PRO A 42 24.99 -3.04 -1.83
N GLY A 43 24.93 -1.76 -2.19
CA GLY A 43 26.09 -0.91 -2.39
C GLY A 43 26.75 -0.52 -1.07
N PRO A 44 27.69 0.44 -1.05
CA PRO A 44 28.31 0.90 0.19
C PRO A 44 27.27 1.55 1.13
N GLU A 45 27.43 1.31 2.43
CA GLU A 45 26.71 2.03 3.47
C GLU A 45 26.98 3.55 3.34
N TYR A 46 25.99 4.38 3.63
CA TYR A 46 25.99 5.84 3.42
C TYR A 46 26.06 6.30 1.94
N GLY A 47 26.10 5.39 0.96
CA GLY A 47 26.11 5.72 -0.47
C GLY A 47 24.73 5.98 -1.10
N GLY A 48 23.65 5.95 -0.32
CA GLY A 48 22.27 5.92 -0.81
C GLY A 48 21.44 7.20 -0.68
N TYR A 49 21.92 8.25 0.01
CA TYR A 49 21.18 9.49 0.34
C TYR A 49 20.82 10.37 -0.89
N HIS A 50 20.04 9.82 -1.81
CA HIS A 50 19.75 10.41 -3.13
C HIS A 50 18.72 11.54 -3.11
N ASP A 51 18.31 12.01 -1.93
CA ASP A 51 17.64 13.30 -1.80
C ASP A 51 18.66 14.43 -1.46
N ILE A 52 19.97 14.10 -1.38
CA ILE A 52 21.12 15.01 -1.41
C ILE A 52 21.91 14.75 -2.70
N ASP A 53 22.21 15.80 -3.46
CA ASP A 53 23.02 15.66 -4.67
C ASP A 53 24.45 15.23 -4.34
N ALA A 54 24.97 14.29 -5.14
CA ALA A 54 26.33 13.80 -5.00
C ALA A 54 27.34 14.95 -5.13
N CYS A 55 28.15 15.14 -4.09
CA CYS A 55 29.13 16.22 -4.05
C CYS A 55 30.31 15.88 -3.12
N PRO A 56 31.49 16.48 -3.33
CA PRO A 56 32.66 16.23 -2.48
C PRO A 56 32.42 16.54 -0.99
N THR A 57 31.50 17.46 -0.67
CA THR A 57 31.13 17.77 0.71
C THR A 57 30.40 16.61 1.37
N LEU A 58 29.48 15.94 0.67
CA LEU A 58 28.80 14.77 1.21
C LEU A 58 29.79 13.62 1.43
N ASP A 59 30.66 13.36 0.45
CA ASP A 59 31.71 12.32 0.57
C ASP A 59 32.59 12.57 1.79
N HIS A 60 33.06 13.82 1.97
CA HIS A 60 33.88 14.19 3.11
C HIS A 60 33.15 14.06 4.46
N LEU A 61 31.86 14.39 4.50
CA LEU A 61 31.04 14.22 5.71
C LEU A 61 30.81 12.73 6.04
N ILE A 62 30.68 11.87 5.03
CA ILE A 62 30.59 10.41 5.21
C ILE A 62 31.91 9.83 5.75
N GLU A 63 33.05 10.30 5.26
CA GLU A 63 34.38 9.91 5.79
C GLU A 63 34.53 10.28 7.27
N LEU A 64 34.01 11.45 7.66
CA LEU A 64 34.08 11.99 9.02
C LEU A 64 32.87 11.62 9.89
N ARG A 65 32.01 10.69 9.48
CA ARG A 65 30.76 10.37 10.19
C ARG A 65 30.95 10.03 11.67
N ASP A 66 32.03 9.34 12.00
CA ASP A 66 32.35 8.93 13.39
C ASP A 66 33.27 9.94 14.11
N ASP A 67 33.64 11.04 13.46
CA ASP A 67 34.49 12.07 14.06
C ASP A 67 33.70 12.86 15.13
N PRO A 68 34.23 12.99 16.36
CA PRO A 68 33.50 13.63 17.47
C PRO A 68 33.26 15.14 17.27
N THR A 69 34.00 15.78 16.38
CA THR A 69 33.87 17.22 16.08
C THR A 69 32.98 17.46 14.86
N TYR A 70 33.16 16.66 13.80
CA TYR A 70 32.55 16.90 12.49
C TYR A 70 31.41 15.94 12.13
N GLY A 71 31.36 14.74 12.70
CA GLY A 71 30.36 13.70 12.37
C GLY A 71 28.92 14.18 12.53
N LYS A 72 28.67 15.03 13.53
CA LYS A 72 27.35 15.65 13.76
C LYS A 72 26.76 16.35 12.52
N TYR A 73 27.58 16.89 11.61
CA TYR A 73 27.07 17.57 10.42
C TYR A 73 26.45 16.61 9.41
N LEU A 74 26.97 15.38 9.31
CA LEU A 74 26.31 14.33 8.53
C LEU A 74 24.99 13.93 9.19
N HIS A 75 25.02 13.65 10.50
CA HIS A 75 23.85 13.23 11.27
C HIS A 75 22.71 14.27 11.26
N TRP A 76 23.05 15.55 11.30
CA TRP A 76 22.10 16.65 11.07
C TRP A 76 21.52 16.71 9.67
N ALA A 77 22.12 16.06 8.67
CA ALA A 77 21.57 16.01 7.32
C ALA A 77 20.71 14.75 7.10
N VAL A 78 21.14 13.60 7.64
CA VAL A 78 20.62 12.29 7.18
C VAL A 78 19.81 11.50 8.20
N ASP A 79 20.02 11.71 9.49
CA ASP A 79 19.39 10.88 10.52
C ASP A 79 17.87 11.08 10.56
N HIS A 80 17.16 10.03 11.00
CA HIS A 80 15.71 10.08 11.24
C HIS A 80 15.29 11.31 12.05
N ARG A 81 14.14 11.88 11.68
CA ARG A 81 13.51 12.98 12.41
C ARG A 81 12.30 12.48 13.18
N PRO A 82 12.09 12.98 14.42
CA PRO A 82 10.89 12.65 15.18
C PRO A 82 9.63 13.13 14.46
N ALA A 83 8.47 12.68 14.94
CA ALA A 83 7.18 13.08 14.37
C ALA A 83 6.92 14.60 14.46
N VAL A 84 7.50 15.28 15.45
CA VAL A 84 7.36 16.73 15.68
C VAL A 84 8.71 17.35 15.97
N GLU A 85 8.97 18.49 15.32
CA GLU A 85 10.10 19.35 15.62
C GLU A 85 9.62 20.79 15.80
N ILE A 86 10.19 21.49 16.78
CA ILE A 86 9.90 22.90 17.08
C ILE A 86 11.22 23.64 17.24
N PHE A 87 11.38 24.75 16.53
CA PHE A 87 12.56 25.60 16.63
C PHE A 87 12.15 27.05 16.92
N ASP A 88 12.74 27.68 17.94
CA ASP A 88 12.61 29.11 18.17
C ASP A 88 13.57 29.85 17.24
N VAL A 89 13.08 30.26 16.07
CA VAL A 89 13.90 30.87 15.01
C VAL A 89 14.46 32.25 15.39
N THR A 90 14.01 32.84 16.51
CA THR A 90 14.56 34.10 17.03
C THR A 90 15.81 33.88 17.87
N LYS A 91 15.99 32.67 18.42
CA LYS A 91 17.15 32.28 19.24
C LYS A 91 18.08 31.29 18.54
N ASP A 92 17.52 30.50 17.64
CA ASP A 92 18.19 29.44 16.89
C ASP A 92 17.83 29.59 15.40
N ARG A 93 18.54 30.49 14.72
CA ARG A 93 18.28 30.83 13.32
C ARG A 93 18.52 29.66 12.36
N ASP A 94 19.37 28.73 12.77
CA ASP A 94 19.78 27.57 11.97
C ASP A 94 18.92 26.32 12.27
N CYS A 95 17.98 26.40 13.21
CA CYS A 95 17.06 25.32 13.58
C CYS A 95 17.79 24.02 13.98
N LEU A 96 18.80 24.13 14.84
CA LEU A 96 19.62 23.02 15.30
C LEU A 96 19.16 22.43 16.64
N GLN A 97 18.32 23.15 17.39
CA GLN A 97 17.88 22.79 18.73
C GLN A 97 16.37 22.51 18.75
N ASN A 98 16.00 21.25 18.53
CA ASN A 98 14.60 20.83 18.62
C ASN A 98 14.07 20.99 20.07
N LEU A 99 12.98 21.73 20.21
CA LEU A 99 12.30 22.06 21.47
C LEU A 99 11.11 21.13 21.77
N ALA A 100 10.67 20.32 20.80
CA ALA A 100 9.56 19.38 20.99
C ALA A 100 9.87 18.35 22.08
N GLY A 101 8.85 17.95 22.85
CA GLY A 101 8.95 17.00 23.95
C GLY A 101 9.61 17.55 25.23
N ARG A 102 10.14 18.78 25.21
CA ARG A 102 10.72 19.41 26.41
C ARG A 102 9.61 19.96 27.33
N PRO A 103 9.60 19.65 28.64
CA PRO A 103 8.51 20.05 29.54
C PRO A 103 8.20 21.56 29.54
N GLU A 104 9.23 22.40 29.45
CA GLU A 104 9.09 23.86 29.42
C GLU A 104 8.45 24.40 28.14
N PHE A 105 8.39 23.61 27.06
CA PHE A 105 7.75 23.96 25.79
C PHE A 105 6.43 23.22 25.54
N ALA A 106 5.96 22.38 26.46
CA ALA A 106 4.76 21.56 26.28
C ALA A 106 3.51 22.39 25.90
N ARG A 107 3.34 23.57 26.49
CA ARG A 107 2.24 24.48 26.13
C ARG A 107 2.37 25.02 24.69
N VAL A 108 3.58 25.42 24.30
CA VAL A 108 3.86 25.91 22.95
C VAL A 108 3.62 24.81 21.93
N GLU A 109 4.07 23.59 22.20
CA GLU A 109 3.85 22.42 21.35
C GLU A 109 2.36 22.11 21.15
N ALA A 110 1.57 22.13 22.23
CA ALA A 110 0.13 21.93 22.15
C ALA A 110 -0.57 23.03 21.33
N GLU A 111 -0.21 24.30 21.55
CA GLU A 111 -0.80 25.43 20.82
C GLU A 111 -0.44 25.41 19.32
N LEU A 112 0.82 25.11 18.98
CA LEU A 112 1.26 25.01 17.58
C LEU A 112 0.65 23.78 16.89
N THR A 113 0.58 22.64 17.57
CA THR A 113 -0.07 21.43 17.05
C THR A 113 -1.54 21.68 16.73
N ALA A 114 -2.29 22.30 17.65
CA ALA A 114 -3.71 22.59 17.43
C ALA A 114 -3.93 23.50 16.21
N LYS A 115 -3.16 24.59 16.10
CA LYS A 115 -3.24 25.52 14.95
C LYS A 115 -2.84 24.86 13.63
N PHE A 116 -1.82 24.01 13.69
CA PHE A 116 -1.34 23.26 12.52
C PHE A 116 -2.41 22.29 12.01
N ASP A 117 -2.95 21.47 12.90
CA ASP A 117 -3.96 20.48 12.56
C ASP A 117 -5.25 21.15 12.08
N GLU A 118 -5.67 22.26 12.70
CA GLU A 118 -6.81 23.07 12.23
C GLU A 118 -6.59 23.58 10.81
N SER A 119 -5.38 24.10 10.52
CA SER A 119 -5.03 24.60 9.19
C SER A 119 -5.07 23.49 8.14
N LEU A 120 -4.51 22.31 8.44
CA LEU A 120 -4.49 21.17 7.51
C LEU A 120 -5.88 20.55 7.31
N ARG A 121 -6.71 20.47 8.35
CA ARG A 121 -8.12 20.03 8.21
C ARG A 121 -8.93 21.01 7.38
N THR A 122 -8.74 22.31 7.60
CA THR A 122 -9.42 23.37 6.81
C THR A 122 -9.02 23.30 5.33
N ALA A 123 -7.77 22.92 5.05
CA ALA A 123 -7.24 22.75 3.71
C ALA A 123 -7.55 21.36 3.10
N ASP A 124 -8.24 20.49 3.82
CA ASP A 124 -8.53 19.10 3.41
C ASP A 124 -7.24 18.33 3.02
N ASP A 125 -6.12 18.55 3.72
CA ASP A 125 -4.85 17.84 3.40
C ASP A 125 -5.02 16.34 3.68
N PRO A 126 -4.88 15.46 2.67
CA PRO A 126 -5.12 14.02 2.83
C PRO A 126 -4.28 13.37 3.93
N ARG A 127 -3.12 13.95 4.29
CA ARG A 127 -2.28 13.43 5.39
C ARG A 127 -2.93 13.51 6.76
N VAL A 128 -3.95 14.35 6.92
CA VAL A 128 -4.65 14.58 8.19
C VAL A 128 -6.10 14.11 8.12
N VAL A 129 -6.78 14.27 6.97
CA VAL A 129 -8.21 13.94 6.85
C VAL A 129 -8.45 12.51 6.39
N ALA A 130 -7.54 11.92 5.63
CA ALA A 130 -7.68 10.55 5.17
C ALA A 130 -7.15 9.56 6.22
N ARG A 131 -7.87 8.46 6.42
CA ARG A 131 -7.52 7.43 7.42
C ARG A 131 -6.21 6.71 7.12
N ASP A 132 -5.79 6.65 5.86
CA ASP A 132 -4.51 6.07 5.44
C ASP A 132 -3.32 7.04 5.63
N GLY A 133 -3.57 8.27 6.11
CA GLY A 133 -2.54 9.28 6.27
C GLY A 133 -2.02 9.85 4.94
N GLY A 134 -2.84 9.83 3.88
CA GLY A 134 -2.54 10.45 2.60
C GLY A 134 -1.72 9.56 1.67
N ASP A 135 -1.87 8.24 1.79
CA ASP A 135 -1.12 7.27 0.98
C ASP A 135 -1.47 7.32 -0.52
N VAL A 136 -2.52 8.06 -0.92
CA VAL A 136 -2.74 8.45 -2.32
C VAL A 136 -1.50 9.07 -2.96
N PHE A 137 -0.66 9.79 -2.21
CA PHE A 137 0.57 10.39 -2.74
C PHE A 137 1.63 9.36 -3.10
N GLU A 138 1.53 8.13 -2.60
CA GLU A 138 2.42 7.02 -2.96
C GLU A 138 2.00 6.35 -4.27
N THR A 139 0.86 6.70 -4.85
CA THR A 139 0.36 6.09 -6.10
C THR A 139 0.86 6.78 -7.38
N TYR A 140 1.62 7.86 -7.25
CA TYR A 140 2.16 8.62 -8.38
C TYR A 140 3.37 7.89 -8.98
N ARG A 141 3.23 7.49 -10.24
CA ARG A 141 4.29 6.88 -11.02
C ARG A 141 5.47 7.83 -11.21
N ARG A 142 6.69 7.32 -11.02
CA ARG A 142 7.92 8.00 -11.44
C ARG A 142 8.22 7.67 -12.90
N PHE A 143 8.54 8.70 -13.68
CA PHE A 143 8.91 8.53 -15.10
C PHE A 143 10.43 8.46 -15.34
N SER A 144 11.23 8.75 -14.31
CA SER A 144 12.68 8.54 -14.33
C SER A 144 13.02 7.13 -13.87
N GLY A 145 14.24 6.66 -14.20
CA GLY A 145 14.73 5.37 -13.74
C GLY A 145 14.68 5.27 -12.21
N GLU A 146 13.99 4.24 -11.72
CA GLU A 146 13.83 4.01 -10.29
C GLU A 146 15.07 3.33 -9.71
N ARG A 147 15.44 3.75 -8.50
CA ARG A 147 16.50 3.11 -7.73
C ARG A 147 15.86 2.10 -6.80
N ARG A 148 16.53 0.96 -6.61
CA ARG A 148 16.13 -0.03 -5.59
C ARG A 148 16.91 0.22 -4.30
N PHE A 149 16.22 0.05 -3.19
CA PHE A 149 16.76 0.17 -1.84
C PHE A 149 16.46 -1.10 -1.06
N PRO A 150 17.34 -1.56 -0.16
CA PRO A 150 17.03 -2.66 0.74
C PRO A 150 15.73 -2.44 1.52
N GLU A 151 15.11 -3.53 1.94
CA GLU A 151 13.97 -3.51 2.86
C GLU A 151 14.34 -2.73 4.12
N ALA A 152 13.46 -1.81 4.53
CA ALA A 152 13.68 -1.02 5.74
C ALA A 152 13.34 -1.85 6.98
N ASP A 153 14.02 -1.59 8.11
CA ASP A 153 13.86 -2.36 9.34
C ASP A 153 12.39 -2.45 9.79
N TRP A 154 11.65 -1.34 9.78
CA TRP A 154 10.22 -1.32 10.14
C TRP A 154 9.36 -2.21 9.23
N ALA A 155 9.72 -2.32 7.95
CA ALA A 155 9.00 -3.15 6.98
C ALA A 155 9.34 -4.63 7.20
N ALA A 156 10.63 -4.94 7.41
CA ALA A 156 11.10 -6.28 7.72
C ALA A 156 10.50 -6.81 9.03
N GLU A 157 10.44 -5.98 10.08
CA GLU A 157 9.81 -6.32 11.36
C GLU A 157 8.32 -6.63 11.19
N SER A 158 7.58 -5.77 10.48
CA SER A 158 6.15 -5.98 10.20
C SER A 158 5.93 -7.29 9.42
N ARG A 159 6.72 -7.52 8.36
CA ARG A 159 6.68 -8.75 7.57
C ARG A 159 6.96 -9.98 8.44
N GLN A 160 8.03 -9.97 9.22
CA GLN A 160 8.40 -11.08 10.09
C GLN A 160 7.31 -11.38 11.13
N GLN A 161 6.69 -10.34 11.69
CA GLN A 161 5.58 -10.50 12.62
C GLN A 161 4.41 -11.23 11.96
N ARG A 162 4.04 -10.84 10.74
CA ARG A 162 2.94 -11.47 9.98
C ARG A 162 3.27 -12.92 9.61
N GLU A 163 4.46 -13.17 9.09
CA GLU A 163 4.95 -14.51 8.77
C GLU A 163 4.95 -15.42 10.01
N SER A 164 5.38 -14.90 11.16
CA SER A 164 5.35 -15.64 12.43
C SER A 164 3.93 -15.97 12.93
N ALA A 165 2.93 -15.19 12.50
CA ALA A 165 1.52 -15.41 12.78
C ALA A 165 0.83 -16.30 11.72
N GLY A 166 1.60 -16.92 10.83
CA GLY A 166 1.10 -17.85 9.81
C GLY A 166 0.58 -17.20 8.54
N TRP A 167 0.80 -15.90 8.34
CA TRP A 167 0.46 -15.22 7.09
C TRP A 167 1.53 -15.47 6.03
N ILE A 168 1.08 -15.78 4.83
CA ILE A 168 1.83 -15.98 3.61
C ILE A 168 1.67 -14.72 2.77
N ARG A 169 2.77 -14.15 2.31
CA ARG A 169 2.77 -12.98 1.44
C ARG A 169 2.52 -13.42 -0.01
N LEU A 170 1.46 -12.93 -0.65
CA LEU A 170 1.17 -13.22 -2.06
C LEU A 170 1.80 -12.19 -3.00
N PHE A 171 2.13 -11.00 -2.51
CA PHE A 171 2.77 -9.93 -3.29
C PHE A 171 3.90 -9.28 -2.50
N ASP A 172 5.10 -9.27 -3.09
CA ASP A 172 6.35 -8.80 -2.47
C ASP A 172 6.52 -7.27 -2.43
N GLY A 173 5.61 -6.52 -3.05
CA GLY A 173 5.69 -5.05 -3.15
C GLY A 173 6.57 -4.54 -4.30
N GLU A 174 7.33 -5.39 -4.97
CA GLU A 174 8.37 -5.00 -5.93
C GLU A 174 8.17 -5.59 -7.32
N THR A 175 7.65 -6.82 -7.42
CA THR A 175 7.54 -7.57 -8.66
C THR A 175 6.14 -8.19 -8.82
N LEU A 176 5.85 -8.67 -10.03
CA LEU A 176 4.68 -9.51 -10.28
C LEU A 176 5.05 -11.00 -10.27
N ASP A 177 6.14 -11.37 -9.58
CA ASP A 177 6.56 -12.76 -9.49
C ASP A 177 5.45 -13.59 -8.82
N GLY A 178 5.11 -14.72 -9.45
CA GLY A 178 3.97 -15.55 -9.07
C GLY A 178 2.60 -15.03 -9.49
N TRP A 179 2.54 -13.95 -10.27
CA TRP A 179 1.32 -13.42 -10.87
C TRP A 179 1.37 -13.46 -12.40
N LYS A 180 0.23 -13.75 -13.03
CA LYS A 180 0.13 -13.90 -14.49
C LYS A 180 -1.04 -13.10 -15.05
N VAL A 181 -0.76 -12.29 -16.07
CA VAL A 181 -1.76 -11.43 -16.74
C VAL A 181 -2.54 -12.23 -17.79
N ALA A 182 -3.86 -12.14 -17.72
CA ALA A 182 -4.80 -12.50 -18.79
C ALA A 182 -5.45 -11.23 -19.35
N GLY A 183 -5.28 -10.96 -20.65
CA GLY A 183 -5.71 -9.72 -21.31
C GLY A 183 -4.53 -8.85 -21.79
N PRO A 184 -4.72 -7.54 -22.03
CA PRO A 184 -3.64 -6.65 -22.45
C PRO A 184 -2.48 -6.63 -21.43
N LYS A 185 -1.26 -6.86 -21.90
CA LYS A 185 -0.07 -7.08 -21.04
C LYS A 185 0.26 -5.89 -20.13
N ASP A 186 0.01 -4.67 -20.59
CA ASP A 186 0.35 -3.45 -19.87
C ASP A 186 -0.76 -3.01 -18.89
N SER A 187 -1.70 -3.90 -18.54
CA SER A 187 -2.82 -3.57 -17.66
C SER A 187 -2.45 -3.52 -16.18
N PHE A 188 -1.27 -4.06 -15.82
CA PHE A 188 -0.81 -4.12 -14.43
C PHE A 188 0.62 -3.62 -14.32
N ALA A 189 0.90 -2.81 -13.29
CA ALA A 189 2.23 -2.29 -13.00
C ALA A 189 2.43 -2.19 -11.49
N VAL A 190 3.66 -2.44 -11.01
CA VAL A 190 4.03 -2.16 -9.61
C VAL A 190 4.46 -0.71 -9.49
N ILE A 191 3.78 0.06 -8.62
CA ILE A 191 4.02 1.47 -8.34
C ILE A 191 4.21 1.62 -6.83
N ASN A 192 5.44 1.93 -6.42
CA ASN A 192 5.82 2.23 -5.03
C ASN A 192 5.23 1.26 -3.98
N GLY A 193 5.30 -0.05 -4.21
CA GLY A 193 4.75 -1.03 -3.27
C GLY A 193 3.32 -1.49 -3.53
N ALA A 194 2.66 -1.00 -4.58
CA ALA A 194 1.28 -1.37 -4.93
C ALA A 194 1.16 -1.83 -6.38
N ILE A 195 0.36 -2.86 -6.63
CA ILE A 195 -0.08 -3.24 -7.97
C ILE A 195 -1.16 -2.25 -8.42
N GLN A 196 -0.87 -1.43 -9.42
CA GLN A 196 -1.86 -0.69 -10.17
C GLN A 196 -2.52 -1.61 -11.20
N ALA A 197 -3.85 -1.60 -11.26
CA ALA A 197 -4.65 -2.22 -12.29
C ALA A 197 -5.35 -1.12 -13.12
N ALA A 198 -4.98 -1.01 -14.40
CA ALA A 198 -5.50 -0.01 -15.32
C ALA A 198 -5.37 -0.51 -16.76
N VAL A 199 -6.49 -0.70 -17.46
CA VAL A 199 -6.45 -1.18 -18.84
C VAL A 199 -5.95 -0.06 -19.75
N PRO A 200 -4.94 -0.28 -20.61
CA PRO A 200 -4.55 0.74 -21.58
C PRO A 200 -5.70 1.02 -22.56
N PRO A 201 -5.83 2.24 -23.10
CA PRO A 201 -6.72 2.48 -24.23
C PRO A 201 -6.33 1.55 -25.39
N THR A 202 -7.23 0.68 -25.84
CA THR A 202 -6.98 -0.20 -26.99
C THR A 202 -8.06 -0.06 -28.05
N ASP A 203 -7.69 -0.25 -29.32
CA ASP A 203 -8.64 -0.38 -30.44
C ASP A 203 -9.33 -1.76 -30.48
N SER A 204 -9.06 -2.62 -29.50
CA SER A 204 -9.61 -3.96 -29.42
C SER A 204 -10.93 -3.98 -28.64
N SER A 205 -11.79 -4.96 -28.92
CA SER A 205 -12.99 -5.19 -28.11
C SER A 205 -12.69 -5.70 -26.69
N ARG A 206 -11.42 -5.99 -26.38
CA ARG A 206 -10.97 -6.51 -25.08
C ARG A 206 -10.47 -5.37 -24.21
N ASN A 207 -11.42 -4.76 -23.53
CA ASN A 207 -11.22 -3.59 -22.68
C ASN A 207 -11.03 -4.00 -21.21
N MET A 208 -10.36 -5.11 -20.92
CA MET A 208 -10.22 -5.64 -19.55
C MET A 208 -9.08 -6.64 -19.43
N ALA A 209 -8.54 -6.76 -18.23
CA ALA A 209 -7.56 -7.77 -17.86
C ALA A 209 -7.78 -8.30 -16.44
N HIS A 210 -7.21 -9.48 -16.17
CA HIS A 210 -7.13 -10.05 -14.84
C HIS A 210 -5.69 -10.47 -14.55
N LEU A 211 -5.25 -10.27 -13.31
CA LEU A 211 -3.95 -10.71 -12.83
C LEU A 211 -4.17 -11.88 -11.86
N TYR A 212 -3.91 -13.10 -12.33
CA TYR A 212 -4.10 -14.32 -11.54
C TYR A 212 -2.87 -14.63 -10.72
N TYR A 213 -3.06 -15.05 -9.46
CA TYR A 213 -1.98 -15.65 -8.69
C TYR A 213 -1.78 -17.09 -9.18
N VAL A 214 -0.54 -17.44 -9.55
CA VAL A 214 -0.18 -18.76 -10.12
C VAL A 214 0.93 -19.45 -9.32
N GLY A 215 1.23 -18.92 -8.12
CA GLY A 215 2.29 -19.41 -7.27
C GLY A 215 3.71 -19.09 -7.78
N PRO A 216 4.74 -19.25 -6.93
CA PRO A 216 6.12 -18.88 -7.24
C PRO A 216 6.74 -19.70 -8.38
N ASP A 217 6.21 -20.90 -8.67
CA ASP A 217 6.69 -21.78 -9.74
C ASP A 217 6.04 -21.48 -11.11
N GLU A 218 5.17 -20.46 -11.20
CA GLU A 218 4.40 -20.05 -12.40
C GLU A 218 3.56 -21.18 -13.04
N ALA A 219 3.30 -22.25 -12.28
CA ALA A 219 2.55 -23.42 -12.70
C ALA A 219 1.17 -23.41 -12.04
N PRO A 220 0.12 -22.87 -12.71
CA PRO A 220 -1.21 -22.78 -12.10
C PRO A 220 -1.79 -24.17 -11.81
N GLY A 221 -2.43 -24.33 -10.65
CA GLY A 221 -3.16 -25.54 -10.27
C GLY A 221 -2.29 -26.64 -9.63
N THR A 222 -1.19 -26.26 -9.00
CA THR A 222 -0.44 -27.14 -8.09
C THR A 222 -1.06 -27.10 -6.68
N ALA A 223 -0.63 -27.98 -5.76
CA ALA A 223 -1.18 -28.00 -4.40
C ALA A 223 -0.89 -26.70 -3.61
N ASP A 224 0.10 -25.92 -4.04
CA ASP A 224 0.57 -24.74 -3.31
C ASP A 224 -0.24 -23.46 -3.62
N ASP A 225 -0.92 -23.40 -4.78
CA ASP A 225 -1.77 -22.29 -5.24
C ASP A 225 -3.28 -22.64 -5.29
N ASP A 226 -3.67 -23.84 -4.84
CA ASP A 226 -5.05 -24.24 -4.62
C ASP A 226 -5.51 -24.00 -3.17
N PHE A 227 -6.41 -23.04 -2.96
CA PHE A 227 -6.90 -22.61 -1.66
C PHE A 227 -8.38 -22.96 -1.47
N ARG A 228 -8.72 -23.48 -0.28
CA ARG A 228 -10.08 -23.88 0.13
C ARG A 228 -10.59 -23.01 1.28
N ASP A 229 -9.94 -23.17 2.43
CA ASP A 229 -10.28 -22.45 3.64
C ASP A 229 -9.13 -21.50 3.98
N PHE A 230 -9.43 -20.21 4.07
CA PHE A 230 -8.42 -19.17 4.26
C PHE A 230 -8.98 -17.86 4.81
N GLU A 231 -8.06 -17.04 5.31
CA GLU A 231 -8.21 -15.60 5.46
C GLU A 231 -7.34 -14.90 4.42
N LEU A 232 -7.92 -13.98 3.66
CA LEU A 232 -7.22 -13.08 2.76
C LEU A 232 -7.38 -11.66 3.31
N GLN A 233 -6.26 -10.99 3.58
CA GLN A 233 -6.22 -9.57 3.88
C GLN A 233 -5.53 -8.85 2.73
N ILE A 234 -6.14 -7.79 2.24
CA ILE A 234 -5.64 -6.99 1.12
C ILE A 234 -5.96 -5.52 1.36
N GLU A 235 -5.01 -4.64 1.04
CA GLU A 235 -5.28 -3.22 0.95
C GLU A 235 -5.63 -2.82 -0.49
N CYS A 236 -6.78 -2.20 -0.66
CA CYS A 236 -7.35 -1.77 -1.93
C CYS A 236 -7.48 -0.24 -1.95
N MET A 237 -7.43 0.35 -3.14
CA MET A 237 -7.85 1.74 -3.38
C MET A 237 -8.44 1.85 -4.78
N SER A 238 -9.58 2.53 -4.91
CA SER A 238 -10.13 2.94 -6.21
C SER A 238 -9.95 4.44 -6.42
N THR A 239 -9.67 4.86 -7.66
CA THR A 239 -9.82 6.28 -8.05
C THR A 239 -11.29 6.59 -8.39
N PRO A 240 -11.71 7.86 -8.40
CA PRO A 240 -13.09 8.23 -8.71
C PRO A 240 -13.58 7.64 -10.03
N GLY A 241 -14.71 6.96 -9.98
CA GLY A 241 -15.32 6.30 -11.13
C GLY A 241 -14.73 4.94 -11.49
N SER A 242 -13.81 4.38 -10.70
CA SER A 242 -13.19 3.08 -11.00
C SER A 242 -14.03 1.88 -10.54
N ASN A 243 -13.96 0.81 -11.33
CA ASN A 243 -14.43 -0.51 -10.97
C ASN A 243 -13.23 -1.48 -10.95
N GLY A 244 -13.17 -2.30 -9.92
CA GLY A 244 -12.22 -3.40 -9.80
C GLY A 244 -12.81 -4.47 -8.89
N GLY A 245 -12.00 -5.47 -8.58
CA GLY A 245 -12.45 -6.61 -7.80
C GLY A 245 -11.33 -7.59 -7.52
N VAL A 246 -11.51 -8.32 -6.42
CA VAL A 246 -10.63 -9.40 -5.99
C VAL A 246 -11.42 -10.70 -6.10
N TYR A 247 -11.05 -11.51 -7.08
CA TYR A 247 -11.62 -12.84 -7.28
C TYR A 247 -10.95 -13.86 -6.38
N PHE A 248 -11.72 -14.82 -5.91
CA PHE A 248 -11.24 -15.95 -5.10
C PHE A 248 -11.98 -17.24 -5.48
N HIS A 249 -11.36 -18.39 -5.17
CA HIS A 249 -11.83 -19.70 -5.67
C HIS A 249 -11.99 -19.72 -7.20
N THR A 250 -11.16 -18.94 -7.90
CA THR A 250 -11.15 -18.91 -9.36
C THR A 250 -10.06 -19.83 -9.89
N SER A 251 -10.13 -20.17 -11.17
CA SER A 251 -9.09 -20.87 -11.91
C SER A 251 -8.45 -19.97 -12.97
N TRP A 252 -7.24 -20.31 -13.43
CA TRP A 252 -6.61 -19.58 -14.53
C TRP A 252 -7.49 -19.61 -15.78
N GLN A 253 -7.77 -18.43 -16.33
CA GLN A 253 -8.52 -18.27 -17.58
C GLN A 253 -7.82 -17.23 -18.45
N GLU A 254 -7.55 -17.59 -19.71
CA GLU A 254 -6.76 -16.75 -20.62
C GLU A 254 -7.54 -15.53 -21.15
N GLN A 255 -8.87 -15.63 -21.20
CA GLN A 255 -9.75 -14.65 -21.83
C GLN A 255 -11.01 -14.43 -20.99
N ASP A 256 -11.75 -13.36 -21.24
CA ASP A 256 -13.02 -13.03 -20.57
C ASP A 256 -12.91 -12.83 -19.04
N PHE A 257 -14.06 -12.57 -18.40
CA PHE A 257 -14.16 -12.53 -16.94
C PHE A 257 -13.99 -13.93 -16.33
N PRO A 258 -13.36 -14.04 -15.15
CA PRO A 258 -13.36 -15.28 -14.38
C PRO A 258 -14.76 -15.87 -14.27
N ASN A 259 -14.92 -17.08 -14.80
CA ASN A 259 -16.18 -17.80 -14.79
C ASN A 259 -16.39 -18.55 -13.46
N ASP A 260 -15.30 -19.03 -12.85
CA ASP A 260 -15.29 -19.76 -11.59
C ASP A 260 -15.14 -18.81 -10.39
N GLY A 261 -15.59 -19.29 -9.22
CA GLY A 261 -15.39 -18.60 -7.96
C GLY A 261 -16.29 -17.39 -7.75
N HIS A 262 -15.86 -16.48 -6.88
CA HIS A 262 -16.61 -15.29 -6.48
C HIS A 262 -15.71 -14.06 -6.48
N GLU A 263 -16.33 -12.87 -6.46
CA GLU A 263 -15.65 -11.58 -6.50
C GLU A 263 -16.00 -10.77 -5.24
N MET A 264 -14.98 -10.37 -4.50
CA MET A 264 -15.04 -9.31 -3.51
C MET A 264 -14.84 -7.98 -4.23
N GLN A 265 -15.89 -7.16 -4.24
CA GLN A 265 -15.97 -5.97 -5.08
C GLN A 265 -15.06 -4.84 -4.60
N VAL A 266 -14.43 -4.11 -5.52
CA VAL A 266 -13.68 -2.87 -5.24
C VAL A 266 -14.25 -1.73 -6.09
N ASN A 267 -15.20 -0.98 -5.53
CA ASN A 267 -15.88 0.10 -6.22
C ASN A 267 -16.56 1.06 -5.24
N THR A 268 -16.14 2.32 -5.24
CA THR A 268 -16.79 3.36 -4.43
C THR A 268 -17.77 4.22 -5.23
N SER A 269 -17.38 4.75 -6.39
CA SER A 269 -18.15 5.78 -7.11
C SER A 269 -18.43 5.50 -8.59
N HIS A 270 -18.09 4.31 -9.11
CA HIS A 270 -18.40 3.95 -10.50
C HIS A 270 -19.93 3.91 -10.75
N GLN A 271 -20.32 3.96 -12.03
CA GLN A 271 -21.71 3.88 -12.47
C GLN A 271 -22.39 2.55 -12.11
N ASN A 272 -21.62 1.45 -11.99
CA ASN A 272 -22.11 0.22 -11.39
C ASN A 272 -22.39 0.47 -9.90
N LYS A 273 -23.59 0.10 -9.44
CA LYS A 273 -24.08 0.39 -8.08
C LYS A 273 -23.69 -0.67 -7.04
N THR A 274 -23.03 -1.76 -7.41
CA THR A 274 -22.48 -2.73 -6.46
C THR A 274 -21.16 -2.23 -5.92
N ARG A 275 -21.10 -1.99 -4.60
CA ARG A 275 -20.02 -1.25 -3.92
C ARG A 275 -19.01 -2.15 -3.22
N THR A 276 -17.89 -1.54 -2.84
CA THR A 276 -16.81 -2.15 -2.07
C THR A 276 -17.31 -3.04 -0.93
N GLY A 277 -16.71 -4.22 -0.77
CA GLY A 277 -17.08 -5.21 0.24
C GLY A 277 -18.25 -6.13 -0.15
N SER A 278 -18.90 -5.90 -1.30
CA SER A 278 -19.93 -6.82 -1.80
C SER A 278 -19.33 -8.17 -2.18
N LEU A 279 -20.10 -9.24 -1.95
CA LEU A 279 -19.90 -10.51 -2.63
C LEU A 279 -20.66 -10.43 -3.95
N PHE A 280 -19.99 -9.99 -5.01
CA PHE A 280 -20.61 -9.49 -6.22
C PHE A 280 -21.56 -10.52 -6.87
N GLY A 281 -22.82 -10.13 -7.06
CA GLY A 281 -23.86 -10.96 -7.65
C GLY A 281 -24.52 -11.96 -6.68
N VAL A 282 -24.08 -11.98 -5.41
CA VAL A 282 -24.62 -12.85 -4.34
C VAL A 282 -25.18 -11.99 -3.20
N VAL A 283 -24.35 -11.12 -2.63
CA VAL A 283 -24.71 -10.16 -1.58
C VAL A 283 -24.16 -8.79 -1.98
N ASP A 284 -24.98 -8.01 -2.67
CA ASP A 284 -24.62 -6.69 -3.18
C ASP A 284 -24.89 -5.60 -2.14
N LEU A 285 -23.85 -4.81 -1.85
CA LEU A 285 -23.93 -3.57 -1.11
C LEU A 285 -24.11 -2.40 -2.09
N HIS A 286 -24.89 -1.39 -1.70
CA HIS A 286 -25.19 -0.24 -2.55
C HIS A 286 -24.55 1.08 -2.07
N GLU A 287 -23.90 1.03 -0.92
CA GLU A 287 -23.13 2.12 -0.33
C GLU A 287 -21.72 1.61 0.01
N SER A 288 -20.71 2.46 -0.20
CA SER A 288 -19.33 2.15 0.19
C SER A 288 -19.03 2.83 1.52
N ALA A 289 -18.45 2.09 2.47
CA ALA A 289 -17.98 2.64 3.75
C ALA A 289 -16.66 3.43 3.60
N VAL A 290 -16.03 3.36 2.44
CA VAL A 290 -14.71 3.93 2.16
C VAL A 290 -14.78 4.87 0.96
N PRO A 291 -14.09 6.03 1.01
CA PRO A 291 -14.05 6.96 -0.12
C PRO A 291 -13.07 6.49 -1.21
N ASP A 292 -13.17 7.07 -2.41
CA ASP A 292 -12.12 6.96 -3.42
C ASP A 292 -10.82 7.63 -2.93
N ASN A 293 -9.69 7.28 -3.54
CA ASN A 293 -8.38 7.86 -3.27
C ASN A 293 -7.89 7.68 -1.81
N VAL A 294 -8.39 6.67 -1.10
CA VAL A 294 -7.93 6.30 0.25
C VAL A 294 -7.76 4.79 0.31
N PHE A 295 -6.57 4.31 0.65
CA PHE A 295 -6.32 2.88 0.81
C PHE A 295 -7.12 2.32 1.98
N PHE A 296 -7.81 1.20 1.79
CA PHE A 296 -8.60 0.49 2.80
C PHE A 296 -8.29 -0.99 2.81
N THR A 297 -8.45 -1.63 3.96
CA THR A 297 -8.30 -3.07 4.11
C THR A 297 -9.63 -3.76 3.89
N GLU A 298 -9.64 -4.73 2.98
CA GLU A 298 -10.64 -5.78 2.94
C GLU A 298 -10.08 -7.06 3.56
N HIS A 299 -10.90 -7.72 4.37
CA HIS A 299 -10.60 -8.99 4.98
C HIS A 299 -11.69 -9.99 4.60
N LEU A 300 -11.32 -10.94 3.75
CA LEU A 300 -12.15 -12.06 3.33
C LEU A 300 -11.79 -13.29 4.19
N THR A 301 -12.79 -13.95 4.74
CA THR A 301 -12.63 -15.27 5.38
C THR A 301 -13.52 -16.26 4.65
N VAL A 302 -12.95 -17.39 4.24
CA VAL A 302 -13.67 -18.53 3.68
C VAL A 302 -13.41 -19.74 4.56
N ARG A 303 -14.49 -20.38 5.05
CA ARG A 303 -14.44 -21.61 5.84
C ARG A 303 -15.54 -22.56 5.37
N GLY A 304 -15.16 -23.61 4.65
CA GLY A 304 -16.09 -24.47 3.93
C GLY A 304 -16.98 -23.66 2.99
N LYS A 305 -18.27 -23.56 3.31
CA LYS A 305 -19.28 -22.81 2.53
C LYS A 305 -19.60 -21.43 3.10
N HIS A 306 -18.96 -21.04 4.20
CA HIS A 306 -19.18 -19.77 4.87
C HIS A 306 -18.15 -18.74 4.43
N VAL A 307 -18.63 -17.56 4.04
CA VAL A 307 -17.85 -16.43 3.54
C VAL A 307 -18.21 -15.21 4.37
N THR A 308 -17.21 -14.55 4.93
CA THR A 308 -17.36 -13.21 5.52
C THR A 308 -16.44 -12.22 4.83
N ILE A 309 -16.95 -11.01 4.56
CA ILE A 309 -16.16 -9.88 4.08
C ILE A 309 -16.26 -8.76 5.10
N ALA A 310 -15.11 -8.25 5.53
CA ALA A 310 -15.02 -7.07 6.37
C ALA A 310 -14.23 -5.96 5.66
N VAL A 311 -14.72 -4.73 5.79
CA VAL A 311 -14.05 -3.51 5.32
C VAL A 311 -13.64 -2.72 6.55
N GLU A 312 -12.36 -2.37 6.68
CA GLU A 312 -11.82 -1.68 7.88
C GLU A 312 -12.15 -2.39 9.20
N GLY A 313 -12.14 -3.73 9.18
CA GLY A 313 -12.45 -4.56 10.33
C GLY A 313 -13.94 -4.64 10.69
N GLN A 314 -14.83 -3.97 9.95
CA GLN A 314 -16.28 -4.11 10.11
C GLN A 314 -16.83 -5.13 9.11
N THR A 315 -17.42 -6.22 9.60
CA THR A 315 -18.10 -7.21 8.74
C THR A 315 -19.28 -6.58 8.02
N VAL A 316 -19.26 -6.61 6.70
CA VAL A 316 -20.30 -6.07 5.81
C VAL A 316 -21.05 -7.18 5.04
N VAL A 317 -20.42 -8.35 4.87
CA VAL A 317 -21.05 -9.55 4.33
C VAL A 317 -20.79 -10.72 5.26
N ASP A 318 -21.83 -11.49 5.52
CA ASP A 318 -21.81 -12.78 6.23
C ASP A 318 -22.77 -13.71 5.46
N TYR A 319 -22.22 -14.66 4.73
CA TYR A 319 -22.93 -15.49 3.77
C TYR A 319 -22.54 -16.96 3.91
N THR A 320 -23.53 -17.85 4.00
CA THR A 320 -23.32 -19.29 3.83
C THR A 320 -23.96 -19.74 2.53
N GLU A 321 -23.17 -20.33 1.64
CA GLU A 321 -23.67 -20.89 0.39
C GLU A 321 -24.66 -22.03 0.67
N PRO A 322 -25.94 -21.90 0.25
CA PRO A 322 -26.94 -22.93 0.53
C PRO A 322 -26.65 -24.21 -0.26
N GLU A 323 -27.11 -25.34 0.26
CA GLU A 323 -27.03 -26.61 -0.46
C GLU A 323 -27.76 -26.52 -1.81
N GLY A 324 -27.11 -26.98 -2.88
CA GLY A 324 -27.65 -26.92 -4.24
C GLY A 324 -27.66 -25.53 -4.86
N TYR A 325 -26.95 -24.55 -4.27
CA TYR A 325 -26.77 -23.24 -4.86
C TYR A 325 -26.28 -23.33 -6.31
N SER A 326 -26.84 -22.47 -7.16
CA SER A 326 -26.37 -22.23 -8.51
C SER A 326 -26.50 -20.74 -8.79
N HIS A 327 -25.40 -20.11 -9.18
CA HIS A 327 -25.40 -18.68 -9.46
C HIS A 327 -26.36 -18.37 -10.63
N PRO A 328 -27.23 -17.36 -10.52
CA PRO A 328 -28.30 -17.11 -11.48
C PRO A 328 -27.82 -16.79 -12.91
N ARG A 329 -26.56 -16.38 -13.05
CA ARG A 329 -25.95 -15.92 -14.31
C ARG A 329 -24.77 -16.76 -14.81
N TYR A 330 -24.09 -17.50 -13.94
CA TYR A 330 -22.77 -18.09 -14.25
C TYR A 330 -22.73 -19.54 -13.78
N ALA A 331 -22.14 -20.43 -14.57
CA ALA A 331 -21.88 -21.80 -14.16
C ALA A 331 -20.48 -21.86 -13.53
N GLY A 332 -20.31 -22.40 -12.32
CA GLY A 332 -18.99 -22.56 -11.68
C GLY A 332 -18.68 -21.58 -10.54
N ARG A 333 -19.57 -20.61 -10.25
CA ARG A 333 -19.44 -19.68 -9.12
C ARG A 333 -19.91 -20.28 -7.79
N ASN A 334 -19.25 -21.36 -7.37
CA ASN A 334 -19.48 -21.99 -6.08
C ASN A 334 -18.35 -21.63 -5.11
N VAL A 335 -18.65 -21.56 -3.81
CA VAL A 335 -17.62 -21.52 -2.77
C VAL A 335 -16.97 -22.90 -2.68
N ASP A 336 -15.88 -23.14 -3.40
CA ASP A 336 -15.22 -24.45 -3.42
C ASP A 336 -13.71 -24.35 -3.14
N HIS A 337 -12.92 -24.14 -4.18
CA HIS A 337 -11.47 -24.01 -4.09
C HIS A 337 -10.92 -23.25 -5.29
N GLY A 338 -9.66 -22.82 -5.22
CA GLY A 338 -8.93 -22.26 -6.34
C GLY A 338 -7.94 -21.18 -5.92
N THR A 339 -7.57 -20.33 -6.87
CA THR A 339 -6.64 -19.21 -6.68
C THR A 339 -7.39 -17.86 -6.62
N PHE A 340 -6.62 -16.78 -6.66
CA PHE A 340 -7.07 -15.39 -6.66
C PHE A 340 -6.83 -14.71 -8.01
N ALA A 341 -7.61 -13.68 -8.31
CA ALA A 341 -7.30 -12.76 -9.41
C ALA A 341 -7.67 -11.31 -9.07
N LEU A 342 -6.86 -10.35 -9.54
CA LEU A 342 -7.16 -8.93 -9.45
C LEU A 342 -7.71 -8.42 -10.79
N GLN A 343 -8.77 -7.63 -10.75
CA GLN A 343 -9.41 -7.12 -11.96
C GLN A 343 -8.87 -5.73 -12.36
N ALA A 344 -8.58 -5.58 -13.66
CA ALA A 344 -8.52 -4.30 -14.37
C ALA A 344 -9.76 -4.21 -15.27
N HIS A 345 -10.80 -3.51 -14.83
CA HIS A 345 -12.15 -3.65 -15.37
C HIS A 345 -12.35 -3.01 -16.75
N ASP A 346 -11.90 -1.77 -16.92
CA ASP A 346 -12.05 -0.98 -18.14
C ASP A 346 -10.97 0.13 -18.25
N PRO A 347 -10.83 0.81 -19.41
CA PRO A 347 -9.83 1.86 -19.60
C PRO A 347 -10.04 3.15 -18.80
N GLN A 348 -11.20 3.32 -18.15
CA GLN A 348 -11.47 4.47 -17.29
C GLN A 348 -11.19 4.15 -15.81
N SER A 349 -11.12 2.86 -15.48
CA SER A 349 -10.90 2.38 -14.13
C SER A 349 -9.41 2.25 -13.82
N VAL A 350 -9.03 2.84 -12.69
CA VAL A 350 -7.74 2.64 -12.03
C VAL A 350 -7.98 2.21 -10.58
N THR A 351 -7.46 1.05 -10.22
CA THR A 351 -7.43 0.56 -8.84
C THR A 351 -6.02 0.16 -8.43
N TYR A 352 -5.79 0.09 -7.13
CA TYR A 352 -4.50 -0.27 -6.55
C TYR A 352 -4.69 -1.33 -5.48
N TYR A 353 -3.75 -2.26 -5.43
CA TYR A 353 -3.75 -3.39 -4.50
C TYR A 353 -2.35 -3.51 -3.87
N ARG A 354 -2.28 -3.61 -2.54
CA ARG A 354 -1.01 -3.82 -1.81
C ARG A 354 -1.26 -4.65 -0.56
N GLU A 355 -0.19 -5.02 0.14
CA GLU A 355 -0.28 -5.80 1.39
C GLU A 355 -1.21 -7.02 1.22
N ILE A 356 -0.93 -7.85 0.20
CA ILE A 356 -1.75 -9.03 -0.12
C ILE A 356 -1.22 -10.22 0.70
N TRP A 357 -1.97 -10.58 1.72
CA TRP A 357 -1.59 -11.60 2.71
C TRP A 357 -2.67 -12.65 2.82
N LEU A 358 -2.24 -13.91 2.87
CA LEU A 358 -3.11 -15.07 3.00
C LEU A 358 -2.74 -15.87 4.24
N ARG A 359 -3.71 -16.34 5.00
CA ARG A 359 -3.50 -17.36 6.02
C ARG A 359 -4.42 -18.54 5.74
N ARG A 360 -3.85 -19.73 5.53
CA ARG A 360 -4.65 -20.96 5.40
C ARG A 360 -5.35 -21.25 6.72
N ILE A 361 -6.64 -21.56 6.69
CA ILE A 361 -7.36 -22.09 7.83
C ILE A 361 -7.24 -23.61 7.73
N SER A 362 -6.64 -24.23 8.73
CA SER A 362 -6.59 -25.69 8.81
C SER A 362 -7.96 -26.23 9.20
N ASP A 363 -8.36 -27.36 8.61
CA ASP A 363 -9.49 -28.15 9.08
C ASP A 363 -9.20 -28.56 10.53
N GLU A 364 -9.83 -27.91 11.52
CA GLU A 364 -9.90 -28.49 12.85
C GLU A 364 -10.72 -29.78 12.72
N ARG A 365 -10.02 -30.92 12.82
CA ARG A 365 -10.60 -32.28 12.82
C ARG A 365 -11.61 -32.50 13.93
#